data_AF-W2SXF3-F1
#
_entry.id   AF-W2SXF3-F1
#
_cell.length_a   1.000
_cell.length_b   1.000
_cell.length_c   1.000
_cell.angle_alpha   90.00
_cell.angle_beta   90.00
_cell.angle_gamma   90.00
#
_symmetry.space_group_name_H-M   'P 1'
#
loop_
_entity.id
_entity.type
_entity.pdbx_description
1 polymer ?
#
loop_
_entity_poly.entity_id
_entity_poly.type
_entity_poly.pdbx_seq_one_letter_code
_entity_poly.pdbx_strand_id
1 'polypeptide(L)'
;MSDSEDEVSVSGSEVEEDDLDVEMADDDAPASDCSFDLSILLIVGDDNDMDAGSNSSCVKWYQKEIWQLSKLPYYEDLERQANKTLADIKAGLAHAIILNDPITGLMHWVPELEKYIDYHGRRISKEDHILFVRLLNCLVRKGNTFRDVKIALHCLNKLIGKRDFLLRGDVEIDWRPLLDLYVEVSYKNLEEDGIFLMPDGFRAELQAYISHARRYFSDNAPQQLLDELRPLMCVWDESIVRAWRLLELFMPMNLPPERQLTNGSALWLAEAWHWFVTVENNNLVEASILKMFVRLSVECPGFINWSDKLDVIFTKLIRSFRLGNVVGLCQQFNLEGASGFITYAMGTQCHEKLMNKLESVFRLVESYLHPSNHGMHTQNLLMFMNKALQTLTASSQRSQQFENHGLFQIPASMRLSQVHLDQFVTLMLPCLKLAMFSKARNEFVAPIVKCCCSISPKIVLPAVLDIVYPALETLTEPHRLLQALQVLVAVAPVLAKDQPGKDGRTFRWV
;
A
#
# COMPACT_ATOMS: atom_id res chain seq x y z
N MET A 1 14.52 -30.19 83.49
CA MET A 1 15.89 -29.68 83.49
C MET A 1 16.36 -29.84 82.06
N SER A 2 16.04 -28.86 81.23
CA SER A 2 16.84 -27.63 80.95
C SER A 2 17.71 -27.92 79.74
N ASP A 3 17.80 -27.14 78.66
CA ASP A 3 17.29 -25.84 78.21
C ASP A 3 17.46 -25.87 76.66
N SER A 4 16.52 -25.33 75.87
CA SER A 4 16.63 -24.06 75.10
C SER A 4 17.68 -24.10 73.95
N GLU A 5 17.53 -23.56 72.75
CA GLU A 5 16.72 -22.52 72.10
C GLU A 5 16.93 -22.69 70.57
N ASP A 6 15.86 -22.71 69.77
CA ASP A 6 15.47 -21.70 68.76
C ASP A 6 16.42 -21.46 67.56
N GLU A 7 15.94 -21.79 66.34
CA GLU A 7 15.90 -20.85 65.19
C GLU A 7 15.00 -21.37 64.03
N VAL A 8 13.74 -20.92 64.05
CA VAL A 8 12.93 -20.28 62.99
C VAL A 8 13.35 -20.49 61.50
N SER A 9 12.55 -21.20 60.69
CA SER A 9 11.73 -20.73 59.52
C SER A 9 11.97 -21.66 58.31
N VAL A 10 11.10 -21.91 57.32
CA VAL A 10 9.95 -21.22 56.73
C VAL A 10 8.94 -22.28 56.25
N SER A 11 7.66 -22.02 56.46
CA SER A 11 6.52 -22.71 55.86
C SER A 11 6.29 -22.27 54.41
N GLY A 12 6.09 -23.24 53.52
CA GLY A 12 5.19 -23.20 52.36
C GLY A 12 5.33 -22.07 51.36
N SER A 13 5.89 -22.38 50.19
CA SER A 13 5.69 -21.62 48.96
C SER A 13 5.44 -22.57 47.79
N GLU A 14 4.24 -22.43 47.23
CA GLU A 14 3.94 -22.37 45.79
C GLU A 14 4.59 -23.43 44.88
N VAL A 15 3.73 -24.32 44.38
CA VAL A 15 4.00 -25.14 43.19
C VAL A 15 3.89 -24.18 42.01
N GLU A 16 5.04 -23.71 41.51
CA GLU A 16 5.15 -23.12 40.18
C GLU A 16 5.00 -24.25 39.15
N GLU A 17 4.01 -24.11 38.25
CA GLU A 17 3.96 -24.86 37.00
C GLU A 17 5.09 -24.33 36.11
N ASP A 18 6.15 -25.12 35.95
CA ASP A 18 7.20 -24.87 34.96
C ASP A 18 6.59 -24.93 33.54
N ASP A 19 6.26 -23.76 32.98
CA ASP A 19 6.09 -23.55 31.55
C ASP A 19 7.44 -23.81 30.87
N LEU A 20 7.61 -25.01 30.34
CA LEU A 20 8.69 -25.34 29.42
C LEU A 20 8.43 -24.62 28.09
N ASP A 21 8.90 -23.38 28.00
CA ASP A 21 9.12 -22.65 26.75
C ASP A 21 10.14 -23.43 25.89
N VAL A 22 9.63 -24.29 25.02
CA VAL A 22 10.40 -24.82 23.90
C VAL A 22 10.50 -23.68 22.89
N GLU A 23 11.56 -22.89 22.99
CA GLU A 23 12.06 -22.03 21.92
C GLU A 23 12.39 -22.92 20.71
N MET A 24 11.41 -23.11 19.83
CA MET A 24 11.65 -23.56 18.47
C MET A 24 12.33 -22.40 17.75
N ALA A 25 13.65 -22.49 17.61
CA ALA A 25 14.44 -21.63 16.76
C ALA A 25 13.89 -21.66 15.33
N ASP A 26 13.19 -20.59 14.93
CA ASP A 26 12.90 -20.27 13.53
C ASP A 26 14.20 -19.75 12.88
N ASP A 27 15.14 -20.67 12.62
CA ASP A 27 16.19 -20.46 11.61
C ASP A 27 15.67 -21.02 10.27
N ASP A 28 15.94 -20.28 9.20
CA ASP A 28 15.62 -20.57 7.79
C ASP A 28 14.20 -20.24 7.28
N ALA A 29 13.88 -18.94 7.24
CA ALA A 29 13.02 -18.37 6.21
C ALA A 29 13.68 -17.12 5.61
N PRO A 30 13.98 -17.07 4.30
CA PRO A 30 14.56 -15.87 3.69
C PRO A 30 13.57 -14.70 3.84
N ALA A 31 14.02 -13.68 4.57
CA ALA A 31 13.39 -12.41 4.88
C ALA A 31 12.10 -12.13 4.07
N SER A 32 10.96 -12.27 4.75
CA SER A 32 9.64 -11.88 4.22
C SER A 32 9.41 -10.36 4.24
N ASP A 33 10.44 -9.55 3.98
CA ASP A 33 10.36 -8.09 3.86
C ASP A 33 9.77 -7.66 2.49
N CYS A 34 8.69 -8.32 2.07
CA CYS A 34 7.79 -7.82 1.05
C CYS A 34 6.54 -7.27 1.74
N SER A 35 6.73 -6.20 2.53
CA SER A 35 5.60 -5.35 2.91
C SER A 35 4.95 -4.86 1.62
N PHE A 36 3.73 -5.30 1.40
CA PHE A 36 2.94 -4.88 0.26
C PHE A 36 2.54 -3.44 0.51
N ASP A 37 3.35 -2.50 0.03
CA ASP A 37 3.00 -1.11 0.21
C ASP A 37 1.95 -0.72 -0.85
N LEU A 38 0.68 -0.89 -0.48
CA LEU A 38 -0.43 -0.42 -1.30
C LEU A 38 -0.32 1.09 -1.56
N SER A 39 0.47 1.85 -0.77
CA SER A 39 0.81 3.25 -1.06
C SER A 39 1.49 3.43 -2.42
N ILE A 40 2.26 2.45 -2.93
CA ILE A 40 2.91 2.53 -4.26
C ILE A 40 1.87 2.45 -5.39
N LEU A 41 0.80 1.69 -5.19
CA LEU A 41 -0.34 1.61 -6.11
C LEU A 41 -1.29 2.79 -5.94
N LEU A 42 -1.40 3.27 -4.70
CA LEU A 42 -2.34 4.29 -4.29
C LEU A 42 -1.81 5.70 -4.44
N ILE A 43 -0.49 5.93 -4.57
CA ILE A 43 0.24 7.22 -4.41
C ILE A 43 -0.77 8.35 -4.27
N VAL A 44 -1.30 8.43 -3.05
CA VAL A 44 -2.02 9.61 -2.62
C VAL A 44 -0.86 10.56 -2.47
N GLY A 45 -0.67 11.42 -3.47
CA GLY A 45 0.14 12.60 -3.23
C GLY A 45 -0.38 13.18 -1.93
N ASP A 46 0.51 13.50 -1.00
CA ASP A 46 0.20 14.29 0.20
C ASP A 46 -0.15 15.73 -0.20
N ASP A 47 -0.98 15.85 -1.23
CA ASP A 47 -1.45 17.02 -1.90
C ASP A 47 -2.77 17.34 -1.18
N ASN A 48 -2.63 17.90 0.03
CA ASN A 48 -3.59 18.89 0.53
C ASN A 48 -3.49 20.14 -0.39
N ASP A 49 -3.72 19.94 -1.69
CA ASP A 49 -3.66 20.96 -2.72
C ASP A 49 -5.06 21.59 -2.80
N MET A 50 -5.28 22.60 -1.96
CA MET A 50 -6.22 23.66 -2.29
C MET A 50 -5.66 24.34 -3.54
N ASP A 51 -6.24 24.04 -4.70
CA ASP A 51 -5.96 24.74 -5.95
C ASP A 51 -6.43 26.19 -5.78
N ALA A 52 -5.53 27.02 -5.22
CA ALA A 52 -5.75 28.43 -5.07
C ALA A 52 -5.68 29.02 -6.48
N GLY A 53 -6.85 29.10 -7.12
CA GLY A 53 -7.08 29.70 -8.42
C GLY A 53 -6.30 31.02 -8.53
N SER A 54 -5.16 30.94 -9.20
CA SER A 54 -4.36 32.09 -9.59
C SER A 54 -4.48 32.18 -11.10
N ASN A 55 -5.43 33.03 -11.51
CA ASN A 55 -5.53 33.55 -12.87
C ASN A 55 -4.21 34.25 -13.23
N SER A 56 -3.26 33.50 -13.80
CA SER A 56 -2.06 34.02 -14.42
C SER A 56 -2.01 33.46 -15.84
N SER A 57 -2.28 34.32 -16.81
CA SER A 57 -2.33 34.04 -18.25
C SER A 57 -0.96 33.81 -18.89
N CYS A 58 0.02 33.30 -18.14
CA CYS A 58 1.34 32.94 -18.65
C CYS A 58 1.39 31.42 -18.82
N VAL A 59 1.57 30.94 -20.05
CA VAL A 59 1.79 29.52 -20.35
C VAL A 59 3.06 29.09 -19.59
N LYS A 60 2.89 28.36 -18.49
CA LYS A 60 4.02 27.81 -17.74
C LYS A 60 4.72 26.78 -18.64
N TRP A 61 6.01 26.99 -18.91
CA TRP A 61 6.83 26.07 -19.72
C TRP A 61 7.25 24.80 -18.95
N TYR A 62 6.95 24.74 -17.66
CA TYR A 62 7.34 23.69 -16.73
C TYR A 62 6.13 22.93 -16.17
N GLN A 63 6.37 21.71 -15.65
CA GLN A 63 5.31 20.77 -15.27
C GLN A 63 4.57 21.10 -13.95
N LYS A 64 5.27 21.15 -12.81
CA LYS A 64 4.66 21.47 -11.50
C LYS A 64 5.69 22.12 -10.59
N GLU A 65 5.30 23.20 -9.92
CA GLU A 65 6.09 23.80 -8.84
C GLU A 65 5.50 23.44 -7.47
N ILE A 66 6.32 23.54 -6.44
CA ILE A 66 5.86 23.43 -5.06
C ILE A 66 5.10 24.71 -4.72
N TRP A 67 3.79 24.60 -4.45
CA TRP A 67 2.92 25.76 -4.27
C TRP A 67 3.35 26.64 -3.09
N GLN A 68 3.93 26.06 -2.03
CA GLN A 68 4.41 26.79 -0.85
C GLN A 68 5.50 27.80 -1.20
N LEU A 69 6.33 27.52 -2.23
CA LEU A 69 7.41 28.42 -2.64
C LEU A 69 6.87 29.75 -3.14
N SER A 70 5.69 29.75 -3.78
CA SER A 70 5.03 30.97 -4.26
C SER A 70 4.60 31.91 -3.13
N LYS A 71 4.57 31.42 -1.88
CA LYS A 71 4.19 32.19 -0.69
C LYS A 71 5.39 32.80 0.02
N LEU A 72 6.62 32.52 -0.44
CA LEU A 72 7.82 33.05 0.17
C LEU A 72 8.07 34.51 -0.27
N PRO A 73 8.53 35.40 0.64
CA PRO A 73 8.79 36.81 0.33
C PRO A 73 9.83 37.05 -0.78
N TYR A 74 10.68 36.05 -1.06
CA TYR A 74 11.80 36.10 -2.01
C TYR A 74 11.61 35.13 -3.19
N TYR A 75 10.37 34.85 -3.58
CA TYR A 75 10.05 33.91 -4.67
C TYR A 75 10.72 34.27 -6.00
N GLU A 76 10.82 35.57 -6.35
CA GLU A 76 11.45 35.99 -7.61
C GLU A 76 12.95 35.62 -7.68
N ASP A 77 13.65 35.70 -6.55
CA ASP A 77 15.06 35.31 -6.47
C ASP A 77 15.21 33.79 -6.58
N LEU A 78 14.30 33.03 -5.96
CA LEU A 78 14.23 31.56 -6.08
C LEU A 78 13.96 31.12 -7.52
N GLU A 79 13.10 31.83 -8.25
CA GLU A 79 12.79 31.53 -9.64
C GLU A 79 14.04 31.70 -10.52
N ARG A 80 14.76 32.81 -10.35
CA ARG A 80 16.01 33.08 -11.07
C ARG A 80 17.07 32.04 -10.75
N GLN A 81 17.22 31.67 -9.48
CA GLN A 81 18.14 30.63 -9.04
C GLN A 81 17.78 29.27 -9.66
N ALA A 82 16.52 28.86 -9.61
CA ALA A 82 16.07 27.58 -10.13
C ALA A 82 16.33 27.43 -11.65
N ASN A 83 16.08 28.48 -12.43
CA ASN A 83 16.34 28.44 -13.88
C ASN A 83 17.85 28.32 -14.17
N LYS A 84 18.70 29.01 -13.40
CA LYS A 84 20.16 28.93 -13.53
C LYS A 84 20.66 27.53 -13.14
N THR A 85 20.27 27.02 -11.98
CA THR A 85 20.68 25.70 -11.50
C THR A 85 20.29 24.59 -12.47
N LEU A 86 19.10 24.64 -13.07
CA LEU A 86 18.69 23.67 -14.08
C LEU A 86 19.58 23.73 -15.35
N ALA A 87 19.94 24.94 -15.80
CA ALA A 87 20.85 25.10 -16.93
C ALA A 87 22.24 24.56 -16.62
N ASP A 88 22.75 24.81 -15.42
CA ASP A 88 24.04 24.30 -14.95
C ASP A 88 24.03 22.77 -14.85
N ILE A 89 22.94 22.16 -14.35
CA ILE A 89 22.77 20.69 -14.30
C ILE A 89 22.78 20.08 -15.70
N LYS A 90 22.03 20.66 -16.65
CA LYS A 90 21.99 20.17 -18.04
C LYS A 90 23.37 20.25 -18.68
N ALA A 91 24.05 21.38 -18.54
CA ALA A 91 25.40 21.56 -19.03
C ALA A 91 26.33 20.53 -18.38
N GLY A 92 26.30 20.42 -17.06
CA GLY A 92 27.13 19.50 -16.29
C GLY A 92 26.97 18.03 -16.70
N LEU A 93 25.73 17.56 -16.84
CA LEU A 93 25.43 16.21 -17.32
C LEU A 93 25.93 16.01 -18.77
N ALA A 94 25.70 16.98 -19.65
CA ALA A 94 26.18 16.89 -21.04
C ALA A 94 27.71 16.79 -21.10
N HIS A 95 28.43 17.61 -20.34
CA HIS A 95 29.90 17.55 -20.27
C HIS A 95 30.39 16.22 -19.70
N ALA A 96 29.75 15.71 -18.64
CA ALA A 96 30.10 14.43 -18.03
C ALA A 96 29.98 13.26 -19.02
N ILE A 97 28.92 13.26 -19.84
CA ILE A 97 28.68 12.24 -20.86
C ILE A 97 29.72 12.35 -21.98
N ILE A 98 29.98 13.57 -22.49
CA ILE A 98 30.93 13.80 -23.58
C ILE A 98 32.36 13.39 -23.16
N LEU A 99 32.74 13.70 -21.93
CA LEU A 99 34.04 13.33 -21.37
C LEU A 99 34.12 11.87 -20.93
N ASN A 100 33.00 11.13 -20.97
CA ASN A 100 32.86 9.78 -20.45
C ASN A 100 33.41 9.66 -19.01
N ASP A 101 33.06 10.63 -18.17
CA ASP A 101 33.44 10.68 -16.74
C ASP A 101 32.23 10.32 -15.85
N PRO A 102 31.98 9.01 -15.63
CA PRO A 102 30.92 8.59 -14.74
C PRO A 102 31.27 8.82 -13.27
N ILE A 103 32.57 8.83 -12.92
CA ILE A 103 33.02 8.79 -11.52
C ILE A 103 32.90 10.17 -10.85
N THR A 104 33.17 11.26 -11.56
CA THR A 104 33.13 12.60 -10.96
C THR A 104 31.94 13.39 -11.47
N GLY A 105 31.73 13.40 -12.79
CA GLY A 105 30.64 14.14 -13.43
C GLY A 105 29.26 13.64 -13.05
N LEU A 106 28.92 12.40 -13.39
CA LEU A 106 27.57 11.85 -13.11
C LEU A 106 27.28 11.75 -11.62
N MET A 107 28.27 11.35 -10.82
CA MET A 107 28.16 11.28 -9.35
C MET A 107 27.85 12.63 -8.69
N HIS A 108 28.25 13.75 -9.31
CA HIS A 108 27.93 15.08 -8.81
C HIS A 108 26.57 15.57 -9.33
N TRP A 109 26.36 15.51 -10.65
CA TRP A 109 25.21 16.17 -11.27
C TRP A 109 23.89 15.42 -11.13
N VAL A 110 23.90 14.10 -10.95
CA VAL A 110 22.66 13.32 -10.74
C VAL A 110 22.06 13.58 -9.34
N PRO A 111 22.82 13.54 -8.23
CA PRO A 111 22.31 13.99 -6.94
C PRO A 111 21.96 15.48 -6.90
N GLU A 112 22.62 16.32 -7.71
CA GLU A 112 22.25 17.74 -7.78
C GLU A 112 20.90 17.94 -8.50
N LEU A 113 20.61 17.15 -9.54
CA LEU A 113 19.28 17.07 -10.15
C LEU A 113 18.21 16.58 -9.15
N GLU A 114 18.57 15.62 -8.32
CA GLU A 114 17.69 15.13 -7.26
C GLU A 114 17.32 16.23 -6.26
N LYS A 115 18.33 16.93 -5.70
CA LYS A 115 18.11 18.08 -4.80
C LYS A 115 17.31 19.19 -5.46
N TYR A 116 17.54 19.43 -6.74
CA TYR A 116 16.76 20.39 -7.51
C TYR A 116 15.26 20.06 -7.49
N ILE A 117 14.91 18.78 -7.68
CA ILE A 117 13.52 18.31 -7.63
C ILE A 117 12.94 18.47 -6.23
N ASP A 118 13.72 18.19 -5.18
CA ASP A 118 13.26 18.35 -3.79
C ASP A 118 12.99 19.81 -3.42
N TYR A 119 13.86 20.74 -3.85
CA TYR A 119 13.77 22.15 -3.48
C TYR A 119 12.81 22.95 -4.35
N HIS A 120 12.74 22.66 -5.66
CA HIS A 120 11.99 23.46 -6.63
C HIS A 120 10.80 22.73 -7.25
N GLY A 121 10.62 21.44 -6.93
CA GLY A 121 9.64 20.59 -7.58
C GLY A 121 10.05 20.25 -9.01
N ARG A 122 9.06 19.98 -9.86
CA ARG A 122 9.26 19.60 -11.28
C ARG A 122 9.17 20.82 -12.18
N ARG A 123 10.01 21.82 -11.89
CA ARG A 123 10.17 23.01 -12.74
C ARG A 123 11.02 22.70 -13.99
N ILE A 124 10.67 21.60 -14.66
CA ILE A 124 11.38 21.02 -15.80
C ILE A 124 10.39 20.94 -16.97
N SER A 125 10.87 21.12 -18.20
CA SER A 125 10.03 20.89 -19.38
C SER A 125 9.74 19.40 -19.57
N LYS A 126 8.65 19.06 -20.26
CA LYS A 126 8.31 17.66 -20.54
C LYS A 126 9.40 16.95 -21.36
N GLU A 127 9.99 17.65 -22.32
CA GLU A 127 11.05 17.12 -23.19
C GLU A 127 12.33 16.82 -22.39
N ASP A 128 12.76 17.75 -21.54
CA ASP A 128 13.92 17.54 -20.66
C ASP A 128 13.69 16.38 -19.69
N HIS A 129 12.49 16.27 -19.14
CA HIS A 129 12.13 15.16 -18.25
C HIS A 129 12.28 13.81 -18.96
N ILE A 130 11.79 13.68 -20.18
CA ILE A 130 11.97 12.47 -21.01
C ILE A 130 13.46 12.18 -21.24
N LEU A 131 14.27 13.21 -21.55
CA LEU A 131 15.70 13.07 -21.76
C LEU A 131 16.44 12.60 -20.51
N PHE A 132 16.14 13.16 -19.33
CA PHE A 132 16.73 12.73 -18.06
C PHE A 132 16.39 11.27 -17.76
N VAL A 133 15.13 10.86 -17.96
CA VAL A 133 14.71 9.47 -17.76
C VAL A 133 15.46 8.53 -18.70
N ARG A 134 15.53 8.84 -20.00
CA ARG A 134 16.24 7.99 -20.97
C ARG A 134 17.72 7.88 -20.65
N LEU A 135 18.36 9.00 -20.31
CA LEU A 135 19.78 9.05 -19.96
C LEU A 135 20.09 8.17 -18.76
N LEU A 136 19.36 8.36 -17.65
CA LEU A 136 19.61 7.62 -16.42
C LEU A 136 19.23 6.14 -16.55
N ASN A 137 18.21 5.81 -17.34
CA ASN A 137 17.83 4.42 -17.59
C ASN A 137 18.94 3.61 -18.28
N CYS A 138 19.79 4.25 -19.10
CA CYS A 138 20.97 3.57 -19.69
C CYS A 138 21.98 3.10 -18.64
N LEU A 139 22.00 3.72 -17.45
CA LEU A 139 22.88 3.32 -16.34
C LEU A 139 22.33 2.11 -15.57
N VAL A 140 21.03 1.82 -15.66
CA VAL A 140 20.40 0.72 -14.92
C VAL A 140 20.47 -0.57 -15.75
N ARG A 141 21.65 -1.18 -15.77
CA ARG A 141 21.90 -2.45 -16.44
C ARG A 141 22.95 -3.27 -15.70
N LYS A 142 22.90 -4.59 -15.90
CA LYS A 142 23.92 -5.52 -15.45
C LYS A 142 25.32 -5.13 -15.98
N GLY A 143 26.33 -5.25 -15.12
CA GLY A 143 27.73 -4.97 -15.43
C GLY A 143 28.19 -3.55 -15.09
N ASN A 144 27.28 -2.62 -14.80
CA ASN A 144 27.64 -1.32 -14.23
C ASN A 144 27.85 -1.43 -12.71
N THR A 145 28.62 -0.51 -12.12
CA THR A 145 28.87 -0.48 -10.67
C THR A 145 27.57 -0.28 -9.89
N PHE A 146 27.32 -1.06 -8.83
CA PHE A 146 26.12 -0.91 -7.99
C PHE A 146 25.95 0.50 -7.42
N ARG A 147 27.05 1.21 -7.14
CA ARG A 147 27.03 2.61 -6.68
C ARG A 147 26.39 3.54 -7.72
N ASP A 148 26.83 3.44 -8.97
CA ASP A 148 26.35 4.30 -10.07
C ASP A 148 24.89 4.00 -10.37
N VAL A 149 24.55 2.70 -10.39
CA VAL A 149 23.17 2.24 -10.56
C VAL A 149 22.28 2.77 -9.44
N LYS A 150 22.73 2.74 -8.18
CA LYS A 150 21.93 3.26 -7.06
C LYS A 150 21.60 4.74 -7.22
N ILE A 151 22.57 5.56 -7.59
CA ILE A 151 22.34 7.01 -7.77
C ILE A 151 21.37 7.27 -8.92
N ALA A 152 21.48 6.49 -10.01
CA ALA A 152 20.52 6.56 -11.10
C ALA A 152 19.11 6.11 -10.64
N LEU A 153 18.99 4.99 -9.92
CA LEU A 153 17.73 4.46 -9.40
C LEU A 153 17.03 5.47 -8.49
N HIS A 154 17.76 6.10 -7.57
CA HIS A 154 17.22 7.08 -6.65
C HIS A 154 16.60 8.27 -7.39
N CYS A 155 17.35 8.85 -8.33
CA CYS A 155 16.87 9.97 -9.15
C CYS A 155 15.70 9.55 -10.06
N LEU A 156 15.77 8.37 -10.68
CA LEU A 156 14.71 7.81 -11.52
C LEU A 156 13.41 7.56 -10.76
N ASN A 157 13.47 7.06 -9.53
CA ASN A 157 12.32 6.91 -8.64
C ASN A 157 11.63 8.26 -8.41
N LYS A 158 12.41 9.33 -8.18
CA LYS A 158 11.85 10.69 -8.06
C LYS A 158 11.28 11.21 -9.38
N LEU A 159 11.88 10.91 -10.53
CA LEU A 159 11.42 11.36 -11.84
C LEU A 159 10.13 10.65 -12.28
N ILE A 160 10.06 9.32 -12.17
CA ILE A 160 8.95 8.51 -12.72
C ILE A 160 7.85 8.22 -11.67
N GLY A 161 8.13 8.38 -10.37
CA GLY A 161 7.20 8.01 -9.30
C GLY A 161 5.81 8.62 -9.41
N LYS A 162 5.71 9.91 -9.77
CA LYS A 162 4.41 10.60 -9.95
C LYS A 162 3.83 10.35 -11.34
N ARG A 163 2.56 9.89 -11.37
CA ARG A 163 1.86 9.46 -12.59
C ARG A 163 1.54 10.60 -13.56
N ASP A 164 1.37 11.81 -13.06
CA ASP A 164 0.70 12.88 -13.79
C ASP A 164 1.53 13.54 -14.91
N PHE A 165 2.83 13.26 -14.94
CA PHE A 165 3.78 14.06 -15.73
C PHE A 165 4.24 13.40 -17.03
N LEU A 166 4.10 12.08 -17.16
CA LEU A 166 4.53 11.33 -18.34
C LEU A 166 3.43 10.36 -18.77
N LEU A 167 3.11 10.39 -20.06
CA LEU A 167 2.23 9.42 -20.71
C LEU A 167 3.01 8.19 -21.09
N ARG A 168 2.32 7.05 -21.20
CA ARG A 168 2.89 5.79 -21.68
C ARG A 168 3.55 5.91 -23.06
N GLY A 169 3.05 6.79 -23.93
CA GLY A 169 3.62 7.03 -25.26
C GLY A 169 4.87 7.92 -25.29
N ASP A 170 5.22 8.59 -24.19
CA ASP A 170 6.34 9.54 -24.15
C ASP A 170 7.71 8.82 -23.98
N VAL A 171 7.70 7.71 -23.23
CA VAL A 171 8.89 6.94 -22.86
C VAL A 171 8.58 5.45 -23.01
N GLU A 172 9.50 4.73 -23.65
CA GLU A 172 9.51 3.27 -23.68
C GLU A 172 10.75 2.79 -22.91
N ILE A 173 10.54 1.94 -21.91
CA ILE A 173 11.60 1.35 -21.08
C ILE A 173 11.69 -0.14 -21.39
N ASP A 174 12.89 -0.62 -21.70
CA ASP A 174 13.14 -2.05 -21.87
C ASP A 174 13.16 -2.75 -20.50
N TRP A 175 12.37 -3.81 -20.38
CA TRP A 175 12.23 -4.57 -19.15
C TRP A 175 13.35 -5.61 -18.97
N ARG A 176 14.01 -6.05 -20.04
CA ARG A 176 15.03 -7.12 -19.98
C ARG A 176 16.25 -6.75 -19.13
N PRO A 177 16.90 -5.58 -19.32
CA PRO A 177 18.05 -5.21 -18.49
C PRO A 177 17.70 -5.09 -17.00
N LEU A 178 16.46 -4.68 -16.71
CA LEU A 178 15.94 -4.58 -15.35
C LEU A 178 15.71 -5.97 -14.74
N LEU A 179 15.16 -6.91 -15.52
CA LEU A 179 14.97 -8.28 -15.07
C LEU A 179 16.32 -8.95 -14.78
N ASP A 180 17.29 -8.82 -15.69
CA ASP A 180 18.63 -9.41 -15.52
C ASP A 180 19.32 -8.88 -14.26
N LEU A 181 19.27 -7.56 -14.04
CA LEU A 181 19.83 -6.92 -12.86
C LEU A 181 19.12 -7.37 -11.58
N TYR A 182 17.79 -7.41 -11.59
CA TYR A 182 17.00 -7.86 -10.44
C TYR A 182 17.28 -9.34 -10.11
N VAL A 183 17.36 -10.18 -11.13
CA VAL A 183 17.70 -11.60 -10.99
C VAL A 183 19.07 -11.79 -10.36
N GLU A 184 20.06 -11.01 -10.81
CA GLU A 184 21.41 -11.04 -10.27
C GLU A 184 21.46 -10.63 -8.79
N VAL A 185 20.76 -9.55 -8.44
CA VAL A 185 20.79 -8.94 -7.11
C VAL A 185 19.99 -9.72 -6.07
N SER A 186 18.87 -10.33 -6.48
CA SER A 186 17.91 -10.94 -5.57
C SER A 186 18.03 -12.47 -5.46
N TYR A 187 18.68 -13.15 -6.41
CA TYR A 187 18.66 -14.63 -6.45
C TYR A 187 20.02 -15.29 -6.68
N LYS A 188 21.12 -14.53 -6.81
CA LYS A 188 22.47 -15.11 -6.93
C LYS A 188 23.28 -15.01 -5.65
N ASN A 189 22.64 -14.68 -4.52
CA ASN A 189 23.24 -14.66 -3.18
C ASN A 189 24.61 -13.94 -3.12
N LEU A 190 24.79 -12.88 -3.92
CA LEU A 190 26.10 -12.22 -4.13
C LEU A 190 26.76 -11.69 -2.85
N GLU A 191 25.95 -11.31 -1.86
CA GLU A 191 26.40 -10.84 -0.55
C GLU A 191 26.78 -12.00 0.38
N GLU A 192 25.98 -13.06 0.39
CA GLU A 192 26.20 -14.27 1.20
C GLU A 192 27.46 -15.01 0.74
N ASP A 193 27.67 -15.05 -0.58
CA ASP A 193 28.87 -15.61 -1.20
C ASP A 193 30.10 -14.69 -1.05
N GLY A 194 29.93 -13.49 -0.47
CA GLY A 194 31.01 -12.51 -0.26
C GLY A 194 31.60 -11.91 -1.54
N ILE A 195 30.89 -12.01 -2.67
CA ILE A 195 31.38 -11.59 -4.00
C ILE A 195 31.28 -10.07 -4.13
N PHE A 196 30.15 -9.48 -3.71
CA PHE A 196 29.91 -8.04 -3.79
C PHE A 196 29.20 -7.53 -2.54
N LEU A 197 29.60 -6.35 -2.07
CA LEU A 197 28.85 -5.59 -1.07
C LEU A 197 27.95 -4.59 -1.81
N MET A 198 26.64 -4.80 -1.75
CA MET A 198 25.69 -3.85 -2.33
C MET A 198 25.45 -2.68 -1.37
N PRO A 199 25.17 -1.48 -1.88
CA PRO A 199 24.79 -0.38 -1.01
C PRO A 199 23.47 -0.66 -0.29
N ASP A 200 23.33 -0.16 0.93
CA ASP A 200 22.11 -0.36 1.74
C ASP A 200 20.84 0.05 1.00
N GLY A 201 19.77 -0.74 1.08
CA GLY A 201 18.49 -0.42 0.43
C GLY A 201 18.48 -0.53 -1.11
N PHE A 202 19.57 -0.96 -1.76
CA PHE A 202 19.63 -1.11 -3.22
C PHE A 202 18.50 -1.98 -3.79
N ARG A 203 18.21 -3.12 -3.14
CA ARG A 203 17.12 -4.03 -3.54
C ARG A 203 15.75 -3.32 -3.53
N ALA A 204 15.47 -2.57 -2.48
CA ALA A 204 14.19 -1.86 -2.32
C ALA A 204 14.04 -0.72 -3.36
N GLU A 205 15.10 0.06 -3.61
CA GLU A 205 15.08 1.13 -4.62
C GLU A 205 14.90 0.57 -6.04
N LEU A 206 15.52 -0.57 -6.35
CA LEU A 206 15.35 -1.26 -7.63
C LEU A 206 13.90 -1.77 -7.80
N GLN A 207 13.31 -2.37 -6.76
CA GLN A 207 11.91 -2.82 -6.77
C GLN A 207 10.94 -1.64 -6.95
N ALA A 208 11.18 -0.52 -6.27
CA ALA A 208 10.40 0.70 -6.43
C ALA A 208 10.50 1.22 -7.89
N TYR A 209 11.70 1.23 -8.44
CA TYR A 209 11.92 1.68 -9.81
C TYR A 209 11.20 0.80 -10.82
N ILE A 210 11.31 -0.53 -10.71
CA ILE A 210 10.60 -1.47 -11.59
C ILE A 210 9.08 -1.27 -11.49
N SER A 211 8.56 -1.06 -10.27
CA SER A 211 7.14 -0.81 -10.04
C SER A 211 6.63 0.48 -10.72
N HIS A 212 7.48 1.49 -10.86
CA HIS A 212 7.19 2.72 -11.60
C HIS A 212 7.41 2.56 -13.11
N ALA A 213 8.52 1.92 -13.50
CA ALA A 213 8.96 1.74 -14.88
C ALA A 213 8.05 0.81 -15.68
N ARG A 214 7.42 -0.20 -15.05
CA ARG A 214 6.55 -1.17 -15.75
C ARG A 214 5.42 -0.53 -16.54
N ARG A 215 4.99 0.67 -16.15
CA ARG A 215 3.94 1.43 -16.86
C ARG A 215 4.37 1.84 -18.28
N TYR A 216 5.66 1.90 -18.53
CA TYR A 216 6.31 2.33 -19.77
C TYR A 216 6.92 1.15 -20.55
N PHE A 217 6.61 -0.08 -20.17
CA PHE A 217 7.02 -1.26 -20.93
C PHE A 217 6.22 -1.37 -22.23
N SER A 218 6.84 -2.02 -23.22
CA SER A 218 6.25 -2.26 -24.54
C SER A 218 5.02 -3.18 -24.46
N ASP A 219 4.15 -3.11 -25.48
CA ASP A 219 2.92 -3.93 -25.57
C ASP A 219 3.19 -5.44 -25.67
N ASN A 220 4.38 -5.81 -26.13
CA ASN A 220 4.78 -7.21 -26.27
C ASN A 220 5.43 -7.77 -24.99
N ALA A 221 5.71 -6.93 -23.99
CA ALA A 221 6.35 -7.33 -22.76
C ALA A 221 5.59 -8.43 -21.98
N PRO A 222 4.25 -8.39 -21.83
CA PRO A 222 3.50 -9.46 -21.14
C PRO A 222 3.74 -10.84 -21.74
N GLN A 223 3.63 -10.97 -23.07
CA GLN A 223 3.83 -12.24 -23.76
C GLN A 223 5.25 -12.76 -23.56
N GLN A 224 6.25 -11.89 -23.77
CA GLN A 224 7.65 -12.28 -23.61
C GLN A 224 8.00 -12.66 -22.15
N LEU A 225 7.47 -11.92 -21.17
CA LEU A 225 7.63 -12.23 -19.75
C LEU A 225 7.01 -13.58 -19.42
N LEU A 226 5.81 -13.89 -19.94
CA LEU A 226 5.17 -15.18 -19.73
C LEU A 226 5.96 -16.32 -20.38
N ASP A 227 6.44 -16.13 -21.61
CA ASP A 227 7.22 -17.15 -22.31
C ASP A 227 8.53 -17.47 -21.57
N GLU A 228 9.14 -16.49 -20.92
CA GLU A 228 10.38 -16.65 -20.13
C GLU A 228 10.13 -17.23 -18.72
N LEU A 229 9.02 -16.85 -18.07
CA LEU A 229 8.75 -17.21 -16.67
C LEU A 229 7.86 -18.46 -16.50
N ARG A 230 7.05 -18.85 -17.49
CA ARG A 230 6.24 -20.08 -17.43
C ARG A 230 7.05 -21.36 -17.22
N PRO A 231 8.23 -21.56 -17.84
CA PRO A 231 9.05 -22.74 -17.58
C PRO A 231 9.45 -22.91 -16.11
N LEU A 232 9.49 -21.81 -15.35
CA LEU A 232 9.80 -21.80 -13.91
C LEU A 232 8.58 -22.17 -13.04
N MET A 233 7.38 -22.34 -13.60
CA MET A 233 6.17 -22.65 -12.84
C MET A 233 6.02 -24.15 -12.52
N CYS A 234 7.08 -24.77 -11.98
CA CYS A 234 7.03 -26.14 -11.52
C CYS A 234 6.52 -26.20 -10.07
N VAL A 235 5.42 -26.90 -9.82
CA VAL A 235 4.79 -26.99 -8.47
C VAL A 235 5.70 -27.63 -7.42
N TRP A 236 6.65 -28.45 -7.86
CA TRP A 236 7.52 -29.23 -7.00
C TRP A 236 8.84 -28.53 -6.67
N ASP A 237 9.05 -27.33 -7.20
CA ASP A 237 10.29 -26.58 -7.08
C ASP A 237 10.01 -25.14 -6.61
N GLU A 238 10.95 -24.54 -5.88
CA GLU A 238 10.82 -23.17 -5.39
C GLU A 238 10.84 -22.12 -6.52
N SER A 239 11.25 -22.55 -7.72
CA SER A 239 11.18 -21.75 -8.94
C SER A 239 9.79 -21.19 -9.23
N ILE A 240 8.71 -21.85 -8.78
CA ILE A 240 7.34 -21.33 -8.94
C ILE A 240 7.14 -20.03 -8.14
N VAL A 241 7.68 -19.96 -6.92
CA VAL A 241 7.59 -18.76 -6.08
C VAL A 241 8.35 -17.62 -6.73
N ARG A 242 9.53 -17.91 -7.30
CA ARG A 242 10.30 -16.95 -8.09
C ARG A 242 9.53 -16.44 -9.31
N ALA A 243 8.92 -17.34 -10.07
CA ALA A 243 8.14 -16.99 -11.26
C ALA A 243 7.01 -16.01 -10.92
N TRP A 244 6.21 -16.32 -9.90
CA TRP A 244 5.09 -15.48 -9.48
C TRP A 244 5.52 -14.14 -8.88
N ARG A 245 6.61 -14.10 -8.12
CA ARG A 245 7.18 -12.83 -7.60
C ARG A 245 7.66 -11.93 -8.74
N LEU A 246 8.32 -12.51 -9.76
CA LEU A 246 8.76 -11.76 -10.94
C LEU A 246 7.58 -11.26 -11.77
N LEU A 247 6.56 -12.08 -11.99
CA LEU A 247 5.32 -11.67 -12.67
C LEU A 247 4.58 -10.58 -11.89
N GLU A 248 4.47 -10.72 -10.57
CA GLU A 248 3.92 -9.69 -9.70
C GLU A 248 4.66 -8.36 -9.93
N LEU A 249 5.99 -8.35 -9.94
CA LEU A 249 6.76 -7.12 -10.03
C LEU A 249 6.72 -6.49 -11.44
N PHE A 250 6.97 -7.29 -12.49
CA PHE A 250 7.23 -6.80 -13.85
C PHE A 250 6.00 -6.70 -14.77
N MET A 251 4.92 -7.47 -14.53
CA MET A 251 3.80 -7.54 -15.48
C MET A 251 3.12 -6.18 -15.69
N PRO A 252 3.15 -5.59 -16.90
CA PRO A 252 2.43 -4.35 -17.15
C PRO A 252 0.94 -4.64 -17.33
N MET A 253 0.08 -3.91 -16.62
CA MET A 253 -1.39 -4.09 -16.68
C MET A 253 -2.11 -2.83 -17.13
N ASN A 254 -1.40 -1.71 -17.33
CA ASN A 254 -1.96 -0.42 -17.72
C ASN A 254 -2.17 -0.28 -19.24
N LEU A 255 -2.66 -1.34 -19.89
CA LEU A 255 -2.95 -1.35 -21.32
C LEU A 255 -4.38 -0.84 -21.59
N PRO A 256 -4.63 -0.24 -22.77
CA PRO A 256 -5.99 0.11 -23.17
C PRO A 256 -6.86 -1.16 -23.34
N PRO A 257 -8.20 -1.05 -23.14
CA PRO A 257 -9.09 -2.22 -23.06
C PRO A 257 -9.06 -3.08 -24.32
N GLU A 258 -8.90 -2.49 -25.50
CA GLU A 258 -8.81 -3.22 -26.77
C GLU A 258 -7.59 -4.14 -26.82
N ARG A 259 -6.45 -3.67 -26.31
CA ARG A 259 -5.19 -4.43 -26.28
C ARG A 259 -5.15 -5.41 -25.12
N GLN A 260 -5.95 -5.20 -24.09
CA GLN A 260 -6.01 -6.07 -22.92
C GLN A 260 -6.44 -7.50 -23.27
N LEU A 261 -7.29 -7.67 -24.29
CA LEU A 261 -7.73 -9.00 -24.77
C LEU A 261 -6.63 -9.77 -25.52
N THR A 262 -5.74 -9.08 -26.21
CA THR A 262 -4.73 -9.73 -27.06
C THR A 262 -3.39 -9.87 -26.35
N ASN A 263 -2.97 -8.81 -25.65
CA ASN A 263 -1.64 -8.66 -25.08
C ASN A 263 -1.64 -8.53 -23.56
N GLY A 264 -2.80 -8.42 -22.91
CA GLY A 264 -2.92 -8.12 -21.49
C GLY A 264 -3.36 -9.31 -20.63
N SER A 265 -4.35 -9.09 -19.78
CA SER A 265 -4.80 -10.07 -18.78
C SER A 265 -5.39 -11.34 -19.35
N ALA A 266 -5.90 -11.32 -20.59
CA ALA A 266 -6.41 -12.54 -21.22
C ALA A 266 -5.36 -13.67 -21.31
N LEU A 267 -4.07 -13.31 -21.39
CA LEU A 267 -2.97 -14.26 -21.55
C LEU A 267 -2.67 -15.07 -20.28
N TRP A 268 -2.95 -14.52 -19.09
CA TRP A 268 -2.49 -15.08 -17.81
C TRP A 268 -3.57 -15.17 -16.73
N LEU A 269 -4.70 -14.47 -16.85
CA LEU A 269 -5.71 -14.40 -15.79
C LEU A 269 -6.34 -15.77 -15.49
N ALA A 270 -6.67 -16.54 -16.53
CA ALA A 270 -7.26 -17.88 -16.35
C ALA A 270 -6.28 -18.85 -15.69
N GLU A 271 -5.00 -18.79 -16.10
CA GLU A 271 -3.90 -19.56 -15.52
C GLU A 271 -3.67 -19.17 -14.05
N ALA A 272 -3.57 -17.87 -13.75
CA ALA A 272 -3.45 -17.36 -12.39
C ALA A 272 -4.63 -17.77 -11.50
N TRP A 273 -5.86 -17.73 -12.04
CA TRP A 273 -7.04 -18.18 -11.31
C TRP A 273 -7.01 -19.68 -11.03
N HIS A 274 -6.54 -20.50 -11.99
CA HIS A 274 -6.35 -21.93 -11.78
C HIS A 274 -5.41 -22.18 -10.60
N TRP A 275 -4.22 -21.55 -10.59
CA TRP A 275 -3.25 -21.70 -9.50
C TRP A 275 -3.77 -21.19 -8.14
N PHE A 276 -4.57 -20.12 -8.16
CA PHE A 276 -5.20 -19.57 -6.96
C PHE A 276 -6.19 -20.54 -6.30
N VAL A 277 -6.92 -21.34 -7.10
CA VAL A 277 -7.93 -22.29 -6.63
C VAL A 277 -7.31 -23.66 -6.32
N THR A 278 -6.46 -24.19 -7.20
CA THR A 278 -5.94 -25.56 -7.13
C THR A 278 -5.13 -25.82 -5.86
N VAL A 279 -4.32 -24.84 -5.42
CA VAL A 279 -3.51 -24.98 -4.22
C VAL A 279 -4.30 -24.38 -3.04
N GLU A 280 -4.94 -25.27 -2.28
CA GLU A 280 -5.77 -24.86 -1.15
C GLU A 280 -4.94 -24.49 0.08
N ASN A 281 -3.94 -25.30 0.47
CA ASN A 281 -3.18 -25.12 1.70
C ASN A 281 -1.74 -24.65 1.45
N ASN A 282 -1.21 -23.77 2.32
CA ASN A 282 0.16 -23.25 2.27
C ASN A 282 0.61 -22.77 0.88
N ASN A 283 -0.30 -22.09 0.17
CA ASN A 283 -0.03 -21.59 -1.17
C ASN A 283 0.92 -20.38 -1.12
N LEU A 284 2.21 -20.63 -1.33
CA LEU A 284 3.26 -19.59 -1.33
C LEU A 284 3.10 -18.57 -2.47
N VAL A 285 2.32 -18.88 -3.51
CA VAL A 285 2.12 -17.99 -4.67
C VAL A 285 0.81 -17.19 -4.58
N GLU A 286 -0.08 -17.55 -3.66
CA GLU A 286 -1.40 -16.95 -3.49
C GLU A 286 -1.33 -15.43 -3.27
N ALA A 287 -0.40 -14.99 -2.42
CA ALA A 287 -0.22 -13.57 -2.13
C ALA A 287 0.15 -12.78 -3.39
N SER A 288 1.10 -13.30 -4.19
CA SER A 288 1.52 -12.65 -5.44
C SER A 288 0.39 -12.59 -6.47
N ILE A 289 -0.36 -13.69 -6.62
CA ILE A 289 -1.52 -13.76 -7.52
C ILE A 289 -2.61 -12.77 -7.09
N LEU A 290 -2.96 -12.73 -5.80
CA LEU A 290 -3.97 -11.81 -5.28
C LEU A 290 -3.58 -10.36 -5.53
N LYS A 291 -2.31 -10.00 -5.28
CA LYS A 291 -1.81 -8.66 -5.57
C LYS A 291 -1.90 -8.29 -7.05
N MET A 292 -1.66 -9.24 -7.95
CA MET A 292 -1.88 -9.04 -9.39
C MET A 292 -3.36 -8.79 -9.71
N PHE A 293 -4.30 -9.51 -9.08
CA PHE A 293 -5.74 -9.28 -9.25
C PHE A 293 -6.17 -7.89 -8.74
N VAL A 294 -5.63 -7.46 -7.61
CA VAL A 294 -5.85 -6.10 -7.08
C VAL A 294 -5.31 -5.06 -8.05
N ARG A 295 -4.04 -5.17 -8.46
CA ARG A 295 -3.44 -4.22 -9.42
C ARG A 295 -4.23 -4.14 -10.71
N LEU A 296 -4.65 -5.28 -11.25
CA LEU A 296 -5.46 -5.32 -12.47
C LEU A 296 -6.78 -4.58 -12.29
N SER A 297 -7.43 -4.72 -11.13
CA SER A 297 -8.67 -3.99 -10.81
C SER A 297 -8.44 -2.48 -10.66
N VAL A 298 -7.24 -2.08 -10.20
CA VAL A 298 -6.83 -0.67 -10.04
C VAL A 298 -6.48 0.00 -11.37
N GLU A 299 -5.78 -0.72 -12.25
CA GLU A 299 -5.26 -0.19 -13.52
C GLU A 299 -6.27 -0.34 -14.67
N CYS A 300 -7.10 -1.37 -14.64
CA CYS A 300 -8.17 -1.64 -15.61
C CYS A 300 -9.53 -1.76 -14.92
N PRO A 301 -10.10 -0.67 -14.38
CA PRO A 301 -11.40 -0.71 -13.71
C PRO A 301 -12.48 -1.18 -14.68
N GLY A 302 -13.23 -2.20 -14.28
CA GLY A 302 -14.40 -2.69 -15.02
C GLY A 302 -14.14 -3.67 -16.15
N PHE A 303 -12.87 -4.03 -16.39
CA PHE A 303 -12.54 -5.02 -17.42
C PHE A 303 -12.97 -6.44 -17.03
N ILE A 304 -12.87 -6.78 -15.73
CA ILE A 304 -13.16 -8.12 -15.22
C ILE A 304 -14.37 -8.07 -14.31
N ASN A 305 -15.30 -8.99 -14.55
CA ASN A 305 -16.35 -9.29 -13.60
C ASN A 305 -15.82 -10.34 -12.60
N TRP A 306 -15.74 -9.96 -11.33
CA TRP A 306 -15.24 -10.82 -10.25
C TRP A 306 -16.35 -11.61 -9.53
N SER A 307 -17.62 -11.49 -9.96
CA SER A 307 -18.79 -12.00 -9.23
C SER A 307 -18.76 -13.51 -8.99
N ASP A 308 -18.28 -14.30 -9.97
CA ASP A 308 -18.09 -15.76 -9.89
C ASP A 308 -16.94 -16.15 -8.93
N LYS A 309 -16.00 -15.24 -8.71
CA LYS A 309 -14.77 -15.47 -7.94
C LYS A 309 -14.89 -15.09 -6.46
N LEU A 310 -15.92 -14.29 -6.11
CA LEU A 310 -16.13 -13.80 -4.75
C LEU A 310 -16.23 -14.93 -3.73
N ASP A 311 -16.93 -16.02 -4.05
CA ASP A 311 -17.15 -17.11 -3.08
C ASP A 311 -15.82 -17.70 -2.59
N VAL A 312 -14.89 -17.98 -3.51
CA VAL A 312 -13.56 -18.51 -3.19
C VAL A 312 -12.74 -17.52 -2.35
N ILE A 313 -12.74 -16.25 -2.74
CA ILE A 313 -11.96 -15.21 -2.06
C ILE A 313 -12.45 -15.01 -0.63
N PHE A 314 -13.76 -14.99 -0.41
CA PHE A 314 -14.34 -14.87 0.93
C PHE A 314 -14.10 -16.12 1.78
N THR A 315 -14.13 -17.32 1.19
CA THR A 315 -13.75 -18.54 1.91
C THR A 315 -12.30 -18.49 2.39
N LYS A 316 -11.36 -18.08 1.54
CA LYS A 316 -9.94 -17.90 1.92
C LYS A 316 -9.76 -16.80 2.97
N LEU A 317 -10.48 -15.68 2.84
CA LEU A 317 -10.50 -14.60 3.84
C LEU A 317 -10.97 -15.09 5.22
N ILE A 318 -12.08 -15.82 5.29
CA ILE A 318 -12.61 -16.34 6.57
C ILE A 318 -11.61 -17.31 7.21
N ARG A 319 -10.98 -18.19 6.41
CA ARG A 319 -9.94 -19.12 6.89
C ARG A 319 -8.73 -18.37 7.47
N SER A 320 -8.40 -17.20 6.93
CA SER A 320 -7.28 -16.39 7.40
C SER A 320 -7.49 -15.71 8.76
N PHE A 321 -8.75 -15.53 9.18
CA PHE A 321 -9.05 -14.97 10.50
C PHE A 321 -8.71 -15.90 11.65
N ARG A 322 -8.42 -17.19 11.38
CA ARG A 322 -8.09 -18.20 12.40
C ARG A 322 -9.16 -18.28 13.50
N LEU A 323 -10.42 -18.35 13.08
CA LEU A 323 -11.58 -18.45 13.99
C LEU A 323 -11.55 -19.82 14.69
N GLY A 324 -11.13 -19.85 15.96
CA GLY A 324 -11.05 -21.06 16.79
C GLY A 324 -9.69 -21.77 16.78
N ASN A 325 -9.49 -22.74 17.68
CA ASN A 325 -8.21 -23.43 17.90
C ASN A 325 -7.95 -24.60 16.93
N VAL A 326 -8.42 -24.54 15.68
CA VAL A 326 -8.19 -25.63 14.72
C VAL A 326 -6.82 -25.43 14.05
N VAL A 327 -5.79 -25.95 14.72
CA VAL A 327 -4.35 -25.77 14.42
C VAL A 327 -3.96 -26.20 12.99
N GLY A 328 -4.77 -27.00 12.28
CA GLY A 328 -4.43 -27.56 10.97
C GLY A 328 -5.03 -26.90 9.72
N LEU A 329 -5.91 -25.89 9.85
CA LEU A 329 -6.60 -25.25 8.71
C LEU A 329 -6.23 -23.77 8.50
N CYS A 330 -5.26 -23.26 9.27
CA CYS A 330 -4.86 -21.87 9.21
C CYS A 330 -4.06 -21.58 7.95
N GLN A 331 -4.65 -20.83 7.02
CA GLN A 331 -3.99 -20.36 5.80
C GLN A 331 -3.48 -18.94 6.00
N GLN A 332 -2.25 -18.67 5.58
CA GLN A 332 -1.72 -17.32 5.50
C GLN A 332 -2.30 -16.63 4.26
N PHE A 333 -3.36 -15.83 4.46
CA PHE A 333 -3.93 -15.01 3.39
C PHE A 333 -3.49 -13.56 3.56
N ASN A 334 -3.13 -12.90 2.46
CA ASN A 334 -2.74 -11.50 2.50
C ASN A 334 -3.99 -10.60 2.72
N LEU A 335 -4.24 -10.21 3.98
CA LEU A 335 -5.37 -9.37 4.37
C LEU A 335 -5.37 -8.00 3.69
N GLU A 336 -4.20 -7.45 3.36
CA GLU A 336 -4.10 -6.18 2.66
C GLU A 336 -4.48 -6.31 1.18
N GLY A 337 -4.02 -7.36 0.51
CA GLY A 337 -4.46 -7.73 -0.83
C GLY A 337 -5.97 -7.98 -0.87
N ALA A 338 -6.51 -8.70 0.13
CA ALA A 338 -7.95 -8.95 0.23
C ALA A 338 -8.75 -7.64 0.41
N SER A 339 -8.26 -6.74 1.26
CA SER A 339 -8.85 -5.42 1.50
C SER A 339 -8.88 -4.58 0.21
N GLY A 340 -7.76 -4.53 -0.52
CA GLY A 340 -7.69 -3.89 -1.83
C GLY A 340 -8.69 -4.50 -2.81
N PHE A 341 -8.76 -5.83 -2.88
CA PHE A 341 -9.68 -6.52 -3.77
C PHE A 341 -11.14 -6.17 -3.49
N ILE A 342 -11.56 -6.20 -2.22
CA ILE A 342 -12.91 -5.83 -1.78
C ILE A 342 -13.22 -4.38 -2.16
N THR A 343 -12.29 -3.46 -1.91
CA THR A 343 -12.44 -2.04 -2.25
C THR A 343 -12.68 -1.81 -3.73
N TYR A 344 -11.88 -2.42 -4.61
CA TYR A 344 -12.01 -2.23 -6.06
C TYR A 344 -13.13 -3.06 -6.69
N ALA A 345 -13.65 -4.06 -5.99
CA ALA A 345 -14.88 -4.75 -6.39
C ALA A 345 -16.15 -3.97 -5.99
N MET A 346 -16.06 -3.06 -5.01
CA MET A 346 -17.18 -2.21 -4.57
C MET A 346 -17.53 -1.17 -5.63
N GLY A 347 -18.82 -0.88 -5.80
CA GLY A 347 -19.31 0.02 -6.86
C GLY A 347 -19.31 -0.57 -8.28
N THR A 348 -18.84 -1.81 -8.46
CA THR A 348 -18.92 -2.52 -9.74
C THR A 348 -20.22 -3.33 -9.84
N GLN A 349 -20.39 -4.08 -10.94
CA GLN A 349 -21.48 -5.05 -11.12
C GLN A 349 -21.55 -6.11 -10.00
N CYS A 350 -20.45 -6.31 -9.28
CA CYS A 350 -20.34 -7.25 -8.17
C CYS A 350 -20.86 -6.70 -6.83
N HIS A 351 -21.21 -5.40 -6.76
CA HIS A 351 -21.42 -4.68 -5.50
C HIS A 351 -22.45 -5.36 -4.58
N GLU A 352 -23.65 -5.70 -5.07
CA GLU A 352 -24.68 -6.32 -4.23
C GLU A 352 -24.24 -7.66 -3.65
N LYS A 353 -23.67 -8.54 -4.49
CA LYS A 353 -23.15 -9.84 -4.05
C LYS A 353 -22.01 -9.66 -3.04
N LEU A 354 -21.12 -8.70 -3.27
CA LEU A 354 -20.02 -8.37 -2.37
C LEU A 354 -20.53 -7.90 -1.00
N MET A 355 -21.49 -6.97 -0.96
CA MET A 355 -22.04 -6.43 0.28
C MET A 355 -22.77 -7.50 1.09
N ASN A 356 -23.54 -8.39 0.43
CA ASN A 356 -24.19 -9.52 1.10
C ASN A 356 -23.17 -10.51 1.71
N LYS A 357 -22.03 -10.73 1.05
CA LYS A 357 -20.95 -11.56 1.59
C LYS A 357 -20.24 -10.87 2.76
N LEU A 358 -19.97 -9.58 2.67
CA LEU A 358 -19.40 -8.79 3.76
C LEU A 358 -20.31 -8.80 4.98
N GLU A 359 -21.61 -8.61 4.80
CA GLU A 359 -22.59 -8.69 5.89
C GLU A 359 -22.54 -10.06 6.57
N SER A 360 -22.50 -11.14 5.79
CA SER A 360 -22.39 -12.50 6.32
C SER A 360 -21.09 -12.71 7.12
N VAL A 361 -19.98 -12.15 6.65
CA VAL A 361 -18.69 -12.19 7.36
C VAL A 361 -18.75 -11.39 8.66
N PHE A 362 -19.25 -10.15 8.63
CA PHE A 362 -19.33 -9.33 9.84
C PHE A 362 -20.26 -9.94 10.89
N ARG A 363 -21.39 -10.53 10.49
CA ARG A 363 -22.27 -11.27 11.41
C ARG A 363 -21.58 -12.51 12.00
N LEU A 364 -20.76 -13.22 11.20
CA LEU A 364 -20.01 -14.39 11.67
C LEU A 364 -18.95 -14.02 12.71
N VAL A 365 -18.23 -12.91 12.50
CA VAL A 365 -17.07 -12.51 13.31
C VAL A 365 -17.43 -11.58 14.48
N GLU A 366 -18.68 -11.12 14.57
CA GLU A 366 -19.14 -10.18 15.60
C GLU A 366 -18.86 -10.68 17.02
N SER A 367 -19.21 -11.94 17.33
CA SER A 367 -19.00 -12.54 18.65
C SER A 367 -17.51 -12.65 19.01
N TYR A 368 -16.64 -12.82 18.03
CA TYR A 368 -15.18 -12.92 18.20
C TYR A 368 -14.53 -11.56 18.53
N LEU A 369 -15.22 -10.45 18.28
CA LEU A 369 -14.75 -9.10 18.64
C LEU A 369 -15.23 -8.64 20.01
N HIS A 370 -16.03 -9.46 20.72
CA HIS A 370 -16.41 -9.17 22.09
C HIS A 370 -15.17 -9.10 22.99
N PRO A 371 -15.06 -8.11 23.91
CA PRO A 371 -13.86 -7.92 24.75
C PRO A 371 -13.43 -9.16 25.57
N SER A 372 -14.37 -10.04 25.89
CA SER A 372 -14.09 -11.30 26.61
C SER A 372 -13.47 -12.39 25.75
N ASN A 373 -13.60 -12.31 24.42
CA ASN A 373 -13.15 -13.35 23.49
C ASN A 373 -11.79 -13.01 22.87
N HIS A 374 -10.93 -12.28 23.58
CA HIS A 374 -9.67 -11.81 23.03
C HIS A 374 -8.73 -12.95 22.60
N GLY A 375 -8.12 -12.83 21.43
CA GLY A 375 -7.05 -13.73 20.96
C GLY A 375 -6.44 -13.29 19.63
N MET A 376 -5.67 -14.18 19.02
CA MET A 376 -5.02 -13.95 17.72
C MET A 376 -6.02 -13.56 16.62
N HIS A 377 -7.21 -14.18 16.63
CA HIS A 377 -8.27 -13.86 15.70
C HIS A 377 -8.75 -12.41 15.84
N THR A 378 -8.80 -11.85 17.07
CA THR A 378 -9.16 -10.45 17.30
C THR A 378 -8.16 -9.53 16.60
N GLN A 379 -6.86 -9.82 16.67
CA GLN A 379 -5.82 -9.02 16.00
C GLN A 379 -5.98 -9.07 14.47
N ASN A 380 -6.18 -10.26 13.90
CA ASN A 380 -6.39 -10.41 12.45
C ASN A 380 -7.65 -9.68 11.95
N LEU A 381 -8.74 -9.74 12.72
CA LEU A 381 -9.99 -9.05 12.40
C LEU A 381 -9.83 -7.53 12.45
N LEU A 382 -9.18 -7.00 13.50
CA LEU A 382 -8.89 -5.57 13.62
C LEU A 382 -7.94 -5.09 12.51
N MET A 383 -6.92 -5.88 12.17
CA MET A 383 -6.01 -5.59 11.06
C MET A 383 -6.77 -5.54 9.72
N PHE A 384 -7.65 -6.51 9.46
CA PHE A 384 -8.51 -6.51 8.27
C PHE A 384 -9.43 -5.28 8.22
N MET A 385 -10.13 -4.97 9.30
CA MET A 385 -11.00 -3.79 9.38
C MET A 385 -10.23 -2.50 9.10
N ASN A 386 -9.04 -2.34 9.70
CA ASN A 386 -8.19 -1.17 9.50
C ASN A 386 -7.72 -1.07 8.05
N LYS A 387 -7.20 -2.16 7.47
CA LYS A 387 -6.72 -2.18 6.09
C LYS A 387 -7.87 -1.93 5.10
N ALA A 388 -9.03 -2.56 5.27
CA ALA A 388 -10.21 -2.31 4.45
C ALA A 388 -10.59 -0.83 4.42
N LEU A 389 -10.69 -0.18 5.58
CA LEU A 389 -11.00 1.25 5.67
C LEU A 389 -9.94 2.16 5.06
N GLN A 390 -8.66 1.87 5.28
CA GLN A 390 -7.57 2.63 4.68
C GLN A 390 -7.61 2.56 3.15
N THR A 391 -7.80 1.35 2.61
CA THR A 391 -7.92 1.15 1.15
C THR A 391 -9.15 1.85 0.57
N LEU A 392 -10.31 1.78 1.23
CA LEU A 392 -11.54 2.48 0.83
C LEU A 392 -11.35 4.00 0.82
N THR A 393 -10.74 4.55 1.85
CA THR A 393 -10.47 6.00 1.96
C THR A 393 -9.56 6.47 0.85
N ALA A 394 -8.45 5.76 0.62
CA ALA A 394 -7.52 6.10 -0.45
C ALA A 394 -8.16 6.00 -1.84
N SER A 395 -9.00 4.99 -2.08
CA SER A 395 -9.75 4.84 -3.34
C SER A 395 -10.80 5.93 -3.55
N SER A 396 -11.48 6.36 -2.48
CA SER A 396 -12.44 7.46 -2.51
C SER A 396 -11.75 8.80 -2.83
N GLN A 397 -10.65 9.12 -2.14
CA GLN A 397 -9.83 10.31 -2.40
C GLN A 397 -9.29 10.31 -3.83
N ARG A 398 -8.80 9.17 -4.28
CA ARG A 398 -8.35 8.99 -5.66
C ARG A 398 -9.48 9.29 -6.66
N SER A 399 -10.67 8.77 -6.45
CA SER A 399 -11.81 9.01 -7.34
C SER A 399 -12.17 10.50 -7.46
N GLN A 400 -11.95 11.28 -6.39
CA GLN A 400 -12.17 12.74 -6.39
C GLN A 400 -11.05 13.51 -7.10
N GLN A 401 -9.78 13.13 -6.90
CA GLN A 401 -8.64 13.81 -7.53
C GLN A 401 -8.58 13.62 -9.05
N PHE A 402 -8.95 12.43 -9.56
CA PHE A 402 -8.91 12.10 -10.98
C PHE A 402 -10.04 12.75 -11.81
N GLU A 403 -10.96 13.50 -11.20
CA GLU A 403 -11.85 14.39 -11.97
C GLU A 403 -11.06 15.50 -12.69
N ASN A 404 -9.86 15.82 -12.19
CA ASN A 404 -9.05 16.93 -12.69
C ASN A 404 -7.86 16.50 -13.60
N HIS A 405 -7.44 15.22 -13.59
CA HIS A 405 -6.20 14.77 -14.28
C HIS A 405 -6.44 13.55 -15.19
N GLY A 406 -6.25 13.73 -16.51
CA GLY A 406 -6.82 12.90 -17.58
C GLY A 406 -6.14 11.57 -17.93
N LEU A 407 -5.36 10.93 -17.04
CA LEU A 407 -4.55 9.77 -17.44
C LEU A 407 -5.26 8.41 -17.34
N PHE A 408 -6.16 8.22 -16.37
CA PHE A 408 -6.99 7.03 -16.24
C PHE A 408 -8.32 7.40 -15.59
N GLN A 409 -9.36 7.55 -16.39
CA GLN A 409 -10.69 7.88 -15.86
C GLN A 409 -11.34 6.61 -15.31
N ILE A 410 -11.57 6.57 -14.00
CA ILE A 410 -12.46 5.58 -13.39
C ILE A 410 -13.86 5.82 -13.98
N PRO A 411 -14.50 4.81 -14.61
CA PRO A 411 -15.84 4.94 -15.16
C PRO A 411 -16.80 5.48 -14.10
N ALA A 412 -17.67 6.43 -14.46
CA ALA A 412 -18.58 7.07 -13.50
C ALA A 412 -19.44 6.06 -12.73
N SER A 413 -19.82 4.95 -13.38
CA SER A 413 -20.57 3.85 -12.76
C SER A 413 -19.82 3.08 -11.68
N MET A 414 -18.48 3.17 -11.62
CA MET A 414 -17.63 2.43 -10.68
C MET A 414 -17.04 3.32 -9.59
N ARG A 415 -17.28 4.64 -9.64
CA ARG A 415 -16.82 5.54 -8.60
C ARG A 415 -17.52 5.22 -7.29
N LEU A 416 -16.76 5.20 -6.21
CA LEU A 416 -17.32 5.00 -4.88
C LEU A 416 -18.15 6.22 -4.50
N SER A 417 -19.45 6.00 -4.32
CA SER A 417 -20.38 7.02 -3.84
C SER A 417 -20.41 7.03 -2.30
N GLN A 418 -20.88 8.12 -1.71
CA GLN A 418 -21.11 8.17 -0.26
C GLN A 418 -22.06 7.07 0.21
N VAL A 419 -23.02 6.66 -0.63
CA VAL A 419 -23.96 5.57 -0.32
C VAL A 419 -23.24 4.24 -0.12
N HIS A 420 -22.27 3.93 -0.99
CA HIS A 420 -21.48 2.70 -0.86
C HIS A 420 -20.65 2.70 0.44
N LEU A 421 -20.06 3.86 0.76
CA LEU A 421 -19.24 4.04 1.96
C LEU A 421 -20.07 3.93 3.24
N ASP A 422 -21.23 4.60 3.28
CA ASP A 422 -22.17 4.54 4.39
C ASP A 422 -22.66 3.10 4.61
N GLN A 423 -23.01 2.38 3.55
CA GLN A 423 -23.43 0.98 3.64
C GLN A 423 -22.34 0.08 4.24
N PHE A 424 -21.07 0.25 3.81
CA PHE A 424 -19.94 -0.51 4.37
C PHE A 424 -19.74 -0.21 5.85
N VAL A 425 -19.75 1.07 6.24
CA VAL A 425 -19.57 1.48 7.64
C VAL A 425 -20.73 0.97 8.50
N THR A 426 -21.98 0.98 8.00
CA THR A 426 -23.13 0.43 8.71
C THR A 426 -22.98 -1.06 8.99
N LEU A 427 -22.53 -1.86 8.02
CA LEU A 427 -22.33 -3.31 8.22
C LEU A 427 -21.26 -3.62 9.28
N MET A 428 -20.22 -2.80 9.33
CA MET A 428 -19.09 -2.99 10.24
C MET A 428 -19.33 -2.38 11.63
N LEU A 429 -20.33 -1.50 11.78
CA LEU A 429 -20.58 -0.77 13.03
C LEU A 429 -20.82 -1.66 14.26
N PRO A 430 -21.59 -2.78 14.20
CA PRO A 430 -21.76 -3.68 15.35
C PRO A 430 -20.43 -4.26 15.84
N CYS A 431 -19.62 -4.75 14.90
CA CYS A 431 -18.27 -5.24 15.16
C CYS A 431 -17.37 -4.14 15.77
N LEU A 432 -17.45 -2.92 15.24
CA LEU A 432 -16.68 -1.78 15.74
C LEU A 432 -17.07 -1.41 17.19
N LYS A 433 -18.36 -1.41 17.53
CA LYS A 433 -18.83 -1.11 18.90
C LYS A 433 -18.26 -2.09 19.92
N LEU A 434 -18.17 -3.38 19.58
CA LEU A 434 -17.55 -4.38 20.44
C LEU A 434 -16.03 -4.20 20.51
N ALA A 435 -15.40 -3.95 19.36
CA ALA A 435 -13.97 -3.72 19.24
C ALA A 435 -13.49 -2.48 20.03
N MET A 436 -14.32 -1.46 20.21
CA MET A 436 -13.98 -0.25 20.98
C MET A 436 -13.60 -0.55 22.43
N PHE A 437 -14.13 -1.64 22.99
CA PHE A 437 -13.81 -2.08 24.35
C PHE A 437 -12.82 -3.24 24.39
N SER A 438 -12.22 -3.60 23.25
CA SER A 438 -11.28 -4.71 23.16
C SER A 438 -10.06 -4.51 24.06
N LYS A 439 -9.55 -5.62 24.59
CA LYS A 439 -8.29 -5.67 25.34
C LYS A 439 -7.05 -5.63 24.42
N ALA A 440 -7.25 -5.75 23.10
CA ALA A 440 -6.19 -5.60 22.13
C ALA A 440 -5.53 -4.22 22.27
N ARG A 441 -4.23 -4.12 21.96
CA ARG A 441 -3.50 -2.85 22.00
C ARG A 441 -4.29 -1.77 21.23
N ASN A 442 -4.41 -0.58 21.82
CA ASN A 442 -5.13 0.57 21.27
C ASN A 442 -4.63 1.06 19.90
N GLU A 443 -3.50 0.53 19.44
CA GLU A 443 -2.89 0.79 18.13
C GLU A 443 -3.87 0.55 16.95
N PHE A 444 -4.85 -0.35 17.09
CA PHE A 444 -5.80 -0.63 15.99
C PHE A 444 -7.11 0.17 16.10
N VAL A 445 -7.72 0.21 17.28
CA VAL A 445 -9.10 0.70 17.46
C VAL A 445 -9.22 2.19 17.13
N ALA A 446 -8.33 3.03 17.66
CA ALA A 446 -8.41 4.47 17.46
C ALA A 446 -8.23 4.87 15.97
N PRO A 447 -7.26 4.32 15.21
CA PRO A 447 -7.19 4.53 13.76
C PRO A 447 -8.43 4.07 12.99
N ILE A 448 -8.99 2.89 13.33
CA ILE A 448 -10.20 2.38 12.69
C ILE A 448 -11.35 3.37 12.90
N VAL A 449 -11.62 3.79 14.13
CA VAL A 449 -12.72 4.72 14.43
C VAL A 449 -12.49 6.08 13.77
N LYS A 450 -11.27 6.61 13.80
CA LYS A 450 -10.90 7.85 13.10
C LYS A 450 -11.22 7.75 11.61
N CYS A 451 -10.82 6.66 10.97
CA CYS A 451 -11.05 6.42 9.56
C CYS A 451 -12.55 6.30 9.24
N CYS A 452 -13.30 5.50 10.01
CA CYS A 452 -14.76 5.38 9.87
C CYS A 452 -15.46 6.73 9.99
N CYS A 453 -15.07 7.52 11.00
CA CYS A 453 -15.66 8.83 11.26
C CYS A 453 -15.32 9.85 10.16
N SER A 454 -14.12 9.77 9.57
CA SER A 454 -13.76 10.61 8.42
C SER A 454 -14.57 10.28 7.17
N ILE A 455 -15.01 9.02 7.00
CA ILE A 455 -15.77 8.55 5.83
C ILE A 455 -17.27 8.80 6.03
N SER A 456 -17.82 8.41 7.18
CA SER A 456 -19.27 8.44 7.47
C SER A 456 -19.53 9.03 8.86
N PRO A 457 -19.30 10.34 9.05
CA PRO A 457 -19.40 10.99 10.36
C PRO A 457 -20.80 10.87 10.98
N LYS A 458 -21.86 10.94 10.16
CA LYS A 458 -23.26 10.89 10.60
C LYS A 458 -23.66 9.55 11.23
N ILE A 459 -22.96 8.47 10.89
CA ILE A 459 -23.23 7.12 11.40
C ILE A 459 -22.37 6.84 12.64
N VAL A 460 -21.11 7.27 12.61
CA VAL A 460 -20.10 6.91 13.62
C VAL A 460 -20.14 7.83 14.83
N LEU A 461 -20.33 9.15 14.63
CA LEU A 461 -20.36 10.10 15.75
C LEU A 461 -21.45 9.78 16.78
N PRO A 462 -22.72 9.51 16.41
CA PRO A 462 -23.74 9.12 17.38
C PRO A 462 -23.35 7.85 18.14
N ALA A 463 -22.86 6.83 17.44
CA ALA A 463 -22.46 5.56 18.04
C ALA A 463 -21.31 5.71 19.05
N VAL A 464 -20.36 6.62 18.79
CA VAL A 464 -19.27 6.93 19.73
C VAL A 464 -19.79 7.72 20.93
N LEU A 465 -20.65 8.71 20.71
CA LEU A 465 -21.22 9.52 21.80
C LEU A 465 -22.09 8.67 22.74
N ASP A 466 -22.89 7.75 22.19
CA ASP A 466 -23.70 6.77 22.96
C ASP A 466 -22.84 5.88 23.88
N ILE A 467 -21.54 5.72 23.58
CA ILE A 467 -20.58 4.99 24.41
C ILE A 467 -19.90 5.92 25.42
N VAL A 468 -19.53 7.12 24.99
CA VAL A 468 -18.76 8.09 25.79
C VAL A 468 -19.57 8.64 26.96
N TYR A 469 -20.82 9.05 26.74
CA TYR A 469 -21.63 9.64 27.81
C TYR A 469 -21.86 8.68 28.99
N PRO A 470 -22.32 7.43 28.78
CA PRO A 470 -22.45 6.48 29.89
C PRO A 470 -21.12 6.18 30.59
N ALA A 471 -20.03 6.08 29.83
CA ALA A 471 -18.71 5.81 30.40
C ALA A 471 -18.20 6.94 31.32
N LEU A 472 -18.59 8.19 31.06
CA LEU A 472 -18.30 9.35 31.92
C LEU A 472 -19.10 9.35 33.23
N GLU A 473 -20.30 8.76 33.23
CA GLU A 473 -21.17 8.70 34.40
C GLU A 473 -20.86 7.50 35.30
N THR A 474 -20.40 6.39 34.72
CA THR A 474 -20.12 5.16 35.47
C THR A 474 -18.90 5.28 36.39
N LEU A 475 -19.09 4.98 37.67
CA LEU A 475 -18.01 4.95 38.67
C LEU A 475 -17.37 3.57 38.86
N THR A 476 -17.96 2.52 38.30
CA THR A 476 -17.58 1.11 38.56
C THR A 476 -16.72 0.47 37.47
N GLU A 477 -16.60 1.07 36.29
CA GLU A 477 -15.93 0.49 35.12
C GLU A 477 -14.87 1.45 34.51
N PRO A 478 -13.77 1.74 35.22
CA PRO A 478 -12.78 2.75 34.80
C PRO A 478 -12.09 2.41 33.46
N HIS A 479 -11.99 1.13 33.11
CA HIS A 479 -11.44 0.68 31.83
C HIS A 479 -12.29 1.17 30.64
N ARG A 480 -13.62 1.21 30.78
CA ARG A 480 -14.53 1.72 29.73
C ARG A 480 -14.36 3.21 29.53
N LEU A 481 -14.15 3.98 30.60
CA LEU A 481 -13.89 5.41 30.51
C LEU A 481 -12.62 5.70 29.71
N LEU A 482 -11.52 4.99 30.01
CA LEU A 482 -10.25 5.19 29.30
C LEU A 482 -10.40 4.88 27.79
N GLN A 483 -11.03 3.76 27.45
CA GLN A 483 -11.26 3.36 26.06
C GLN A 483 -12.19 4.34 25.34
N ALA A 484 -13.27 4.78 25.99
CA ALA A 484 -14.20 5.74 25.42
C ALA A 484 -13.54 7.10 25.15
N LEU A 485 -12.73 7.62 26.07
CA LEU A 485 -11.99 8.88 25.89
C LEU A 485 -10.97 8.80 24.75
N GLN A 486 -10.27 7.68 24.60
CA GLN A 486 -9.35 7.48 23.48
C GLN A 486 -10.06 7.52 22.14
N VAL A 487 -11.23 6.89 22.05
CA VAL A 487 -12.04 6.95 20.82
C VAL A 487 -12.61 8.35 20.60
N LEU A 488 -12.98 9.08 21.66
CA LEU A 488 -13.40 10.48 21.56
C LEU A 488 -12.29 11.36 20.96
N VAL A 489 -11.04 11.19 21.42
CA VAL A 489 -9.89 11.92 20.86
C VAL A 489 -9.71 11.62 19.37
N ALA A 490 -9.93 10.37 18.96
CA ALA A 490 -9.82 9.96 17.56
C ALA A 490 -10.86 10.66 16.65
N VAL A 491 -12.08 10.93 17.16
CA VAL A 491 -13.15 11.59 16.40
C VAL A 491 -13.25 13.10 16.61
N ALA A 492 -12.53 13.65 17.60
CA ALA A 492 -12.58 15.07 17.97
C ALA A 492 -12.38 16.04 16.79
N PRO A 493 -11.43 15.83 15.84
CA PRO A 493 -11.27 16.72 14.70
C PRO A 493 -12.49 16.78 13.79
N VAL A 494 -13.19 15.65 13.63
CA VAL A 494 -14.39 15.56 12.80
C VAL A 494 -15.57 16.19 13.53
N LEU A 495 -15.72 15.89 14.83
CA LEU A 495 -16.73 16.52 15.69
C LEU A 495 -16.58 18.05 15.73
N ALA A 496 -15.35 18.56 15.81
CA ALA A 496 -15.03 19.99 15.79
C ALA A 496 -15.20 20.64 14.41
N LYS A 497 -15.33 19.85 13.34
CA LYS A 497 -15.66 20.32 11.98
C LYS A 497 -17.13 20.09 11.61
N ASP A 498 -17.90 19.46 12.49
CA ASP A 498 -19.31 19.16 12.26
C ASP A 498 -20.09 20.44 11.94
N GLN A 499 -20.89 20.39 10.87
CA GLN A 499 -21.74 21.47 10.42
C GLN A 499 -23.20 21.11 10.70
N PRO A 500 -24.07 22.08 11.02
CA PRO A 500 -25.47 21.80 11.29
C PRO A 500 -26.12 21.08 10.11
N GLY A 501 -26.83 19.99 10.41
CA GLY A 501 -27.63 19.27 9.42
C GLY A 501 -28.78 20.12 8.87
N LYS A 502 -29.58 19.53 7.97
CA LYS A 502 -30.78 20.19 7.41
C LYS A 502 -31.77 20.66 8.49
N ASP A 503 -31.75 20.00 9.65
CA ASP A 503 -32.61 20.30 10.80
C ASP A 503 -31.95 21.27 11.81
N GLY A 504 -30.80 21.87 11.47
CA GLY A 504 -30.07 22.81 12.33
C GLY A 504 -29.35 22.18 13.52
N ARG A 505 -29.45 20.85 13.72
CA ARG A 505 -28.79 20.13 14.81
C ARG A 505 -27.34 19.82 14.46
N THR A 506 -26.46 19.98 15.44
CA THR A 506 -25.04 19.59 15.38
C THR A 506 -24.76 18.59 16.49
N PHE A 507 -23.82 17.67 16.27
CA PHE A 507 -23.33 16.76 17.29
C PHE A 507 -22.50 17.47 18.38
N ARG A 508 -22.19 18.76 18.21
CA ARG A 508 -21.52 19.60 19.22
C ARG A 508 -22.41 20.01 20.39
N TRP A 509 -23.72 19.95 20.20
CA TRP A 509 -24.73 20.37 21.18
C TRP A 509 -25.75 19.22 21.31
N VAL A 510 -25.34 18.13 21.96
CA VAL A 510 -26.25 17.07 22.42
C VAL A 510 -26.50 17.26 23.90
#